data_AF-A0A662R0T3-F1
#
_entry.id   AF-A0A662R0T3-F1
#
_cell.length_a   1.000
_cell.length_b   1.000
_cell.length_c   1.000
_cell.angle_alpha   90.00
_cell.angle_beta   90.00
_cell.angle_gamma   90.00
#
_symmetry.space_group_name_H-M   'P 1'
#
loop_
_entity.id
_entity.type
_entity.pdbx_description
1 polymer ?
#
loop_
_entity_poly.entity_id
_entity_poly.type
_entity_poly.pdbx_seq_one_letter_code
_entity_poly.pdbx_strand_id
1 'polypeptide(L)'
;MTSSVKYEVRTISQREFAFFYKKGEKWNEKKQRTDPIYYIERRKSFTTNEELWDYIEKKNPTHCFFSTAYYTFPHLAPSERSFWNGTDLFFDFDSKQNLKLAYAEARFVYDYLQDYFAIDDLEMIFSGSKGYHVIAYGYHNNPRLTEKLRKLSTQERREIVDYFALRYAPEEERKEYDKRNFTPLLTLDPEPTIDIHRIRRLPGTVHGGSGEMCKVIRSTF
;
A
#
# COMPACT_ATOMS: atom_id res chain seq x y z
N MET A 1 2.79 7.06 28.90
CA MET A 1 3.68 7.27 27.75
C MET A 1 3.80 5.95 27.01
N THR A 2 2.90 5.66 26.08
CA THR A 2 3.04 4.48 25.21
C THR A 2 4.07 4.82 24.16
N SER A 3 5.25 4.19 24.21
CA SER A 3 6.21 4.27 23.10
C SER A 3 5.52 3.67 21.87
N SER A 4 4.97 4.50 21.00
CA SER A 4 4.51 4.06 19.70
C SER A 4 5.73 3.52 18.96
N VAL A 5 5.74 2.22 18.66
CA VAL A 5 6.82 1.59 17.90
C VAL A 5 6.95 2.33 16.57
N LYS A 6 8.09 3.02 16.38
CA LYS A 6 8.43 3.70 15.13
C LYS A 6 8.71 2.63 14.08
N TYR A 7 8.02 2.72 12.94
CA TYR A 7 8.20 1.77 11.83
C TYR A 7 9.50 2.07 11.08
N GLU A 8 10.24 1.01 10.76
CA GLU A 8 11.50 1.08 10.02
C GLU A 8 11.22 1.00 8.51
N VAL A 9 11.25 2.13 7.81
CA VAL A 9 11.08 2.18 6.36
C VAL A 9 12.34 1.63 5.68
N ARG A 10 12.16 0.57 4.90
CA ARG A 10 13.21 -0.08 4.12
C ARG A 10 13.68 0.80 2.97
N THR A 11 15.00 0.93 2.84
CA THR A 11 15.64 1.72 1.78
C THR A 11 15.09 3.15 1.74
N ILE A 12 14.92 3.77 2.91
CA ILE A 12 14.23 5.06 3.10
C ILE A 12 14.75 6.17 2.17
N SER A 13 16.05 6.22 1.92
CA SER A 13 16.69 7.21 1.04
C SER A 13 16.25 7.15 -0.42
N GLN A 14 15.60 6.05 -0.83
CA GLN A 14 15.05 5.86 -2.17
C GLN A 14 13.53 6.04 -2.23
N ARG A 15 12.87 6.45 -1.13
CA ARG A 15 11.41 6.58 -1.06
C ARG A 15 10.96 8.02 -1.17
N GLU A 16 9.85 8.22 -1.87
CA GLU A 16 9.09 9.47 -1.84
C GLU A 16 8.14 9.45 -0.64
N PHE A 17 8.03 10.56 0.08
CA PHE A 17 7.09 10.74 1.19
C PHE A 17 6.06 11.82 0.88
N ALA A 18 4.85 11.60 1.38
CA ALA A 18 3.74 12.53 1.28
C ALA A 18 3.05 12.71 2.64
N PHE A 19 2.83 13.97 3.02
CA PHE A 19 2.21 14.36 4.28
C PHE A 19 1.00 15.25 4.02
N PHE A 20 -0.09 14.95 4.71
CA PHE A 20 -1.35 15.67 4.54
C PHE A 20 -1.65 16.43 5.82
N TYR A 21 -2.04 17.69 5.68
CA TYR A 21 -2.37 18.59 6.79
C TYR A 21 -3.79 19.11 6.58
N LYS A 22 -4.69 18.82 7.52
CA LYS A 22 -6.07 19.34 7.47
C LYS A 22 -6.02 20.87 7.61
N LYS A 23 -6.49 21.60 6.58
CA LYS A 23 -6.56 23.07 6.57
C LYS A 23 -7.96 23.62 6.84
N GLY A 24 -8.96 22.78 6.70
CA GLY A 24 -10.35 23.18 6.85
C GLY A 24 -11.28 22.09 6.36
N GLU A 25 -12.50 22.48 6.05
CA GLU A 25 -13.58 21.59 5.69
C GLU A 25 -14.46 22.24 4.62
N LYS A 26 -15.07 21.43 3.75
CA LYS A 26 -16.05 21.90 2.76
C LYS A 26 -17.26 20.98 2.72
N TRP A 27 -18.42 21.56 2.48
CA TRP A 27 -19.62 20.80 2.17
C TRP A 27 -19.46 20.07 0.82
N ASN A 28 -19.80 18.79 0.78
CA ASN A 28 -19.87 18.00 -0.43
C ASN A 28 -21.32 17.66 -0.72
N GLU A 29 -21.93 18.39 -1.66
CA GLU A 29 -23.32 18.23 -2.05
C GLU A 29 -23.63 16.82 -2.57
N LYS A 30 -22.71 16.19 -3.32
CA LYS A 30 -22.93 14.85 -3.86
C LYS A 30 -22.97 13.78 -2.78
N LYS A 31 -22.16 13.93 -1.74
CA LYS A 31 -22.08 12.97 -0.62
C LYS A 31 -22.95 13.34 0.58
N GLN A 32 -23.60 14.49 0.53
CA GLN A 32 -24.41 15.05 1.62
C GLN A 32 -23.66 15.04 2.96
N ARG A 33 -22.39 15.45 2.94
CA ARG A 33 -21.53 15.51 4.12
C ARG A 33 -20.43 16.55 3.98
N THR A 34 -19.83 16.93 5.11
CA THR A 34 -18.63 17.74 5.15
C THR A 34 -17.39 16.87 4.91
N ASP A 35 -16.57 17.23 3.91
CA ASP A 35 -15.29 16.57 3.60
C ASP A 35 -14.12 17.49 4.05
N PRO A 36 -13.04 16.93 4.63
CA PRO A 36 -11.84 17.70 4.99
C PRO A 36 -11.10 18.22 3.75
N ILE A 37 -10.55 19.42 3.86
CA ILE A 37 -9.60 19.99 2.89
C ILE A 37 -8.19 19.75 3.41
N TYR A 38 -7.36 19.12 2.57
CA TYR A 38 -5.95 18.86 2.88
C TYR A 38 -5.03 19.76 2.06
N TYR A 39 -4.01 20.28 2.73
CA TYR A 39 -2.75 20.66 2.10
C TYR A 39 -1.83 19.45 2.07
N ILE A 40 -1.18 19.21 0.93
CA ILE A 40 -0.34 18.04 0.70
C ILE A 40 1.09 18.52 0.47
N GLU A 41 2.01 18.13 1.34
CA GLU A 41 3.45 18.18 1.07
C GLU A 41 3.84 16.84 0.44
N ARG A 42 4.26 16.85 -0.83
CA ARG A 42 4.69 15.65 -1.55
C ARG A 42 6.14 15.78 -2.01
N ARG A 43 6.72 14.70 -2.55
CA ARG A 43 8.11 14.67 -3.02
C ARG A 43 9.13 14.98 -1.93
N LYS A 44 8.81 14.60 -0.69
CA LYS A 44 9.76 14.64 0.42
C LYS A 44 10.62 13.38 0.38
N SER A 45 11.85 13.49 0.86
CA SER A 45 12.78 12.36 1.00
C SER A 45 13.56 12.54 2.30
N PHE A 46 13.96 11.43 2.91
CA PHE A 46 14.71 11.39 4.15
C PHE A 46 15.86 10.41 4.01
N THR A 47 16.96 10.65 4.72
CA THR A 47 18.13 9.77 4.65
C THR A 47 18.01 8.63 5.66
N THR A 48 17.38 8.89 6.81
CA THR A 48 17.23 7.94 7.92
C THR A 48 15.80 7.91 8.46
N ASN A 49 15.44 6.81 9.13
CA ASN A 49 14.14 6.69 9.81
C ASN A 49 14.00 7.69 10.96
N GLU A 50 15.09 8.00 11.66
CA GLU A 50 15.11 9.01 12.73
C GLU A 50 14.70 10.39 12.20
N GLU A 51 15.30 10.85 11.09
CA GLU A 51 14.94 12.13 10.45
C GLU A 51 13.45 12.18 10.04
N LEU A 52 12.92 11.08 9.51
CA LEU A 52 11.52 10.96 9.15
C LEU A 52 10.61 11.11 10.38
N TRP A 53 10.90 10.38 11.45
CA TRP A 53 10.08 10.39 12.65
C TRP A 53 10.15 11.72 13.40
N ASP A 54 11.33 12.34 13.48
CA ASP A 54 11.49 13.68 14.02
C ASP A 54 10.69 14.72 13.22
N TYR A 55 10.69 14.59 11.89
CA TYR A 55 9.85 15.44 11.03
C TYR A 55 8.37 15.23 11.32
N ILE A 56 7.90 13.98 11.44
CA ILE A 56 6.49 13.66 11.72
C ILE A 56 6.07 14.21 13.09
N GLU A 57 6.87 13.99 14.13
CA GLU A 57 6.59 14.48 15.48
C GLU A 57 6.54 16.01 15.52
N LYS A 58 7.49 16.68 14.85
CA LYS A 58 7.56 18.15 14.80
C LYS A 58 6.43 18.78 13.98
N LYS A 59 6.05 18.16 12.86
CA LYS A 59 5.06 18.72 11.92
C LYS A 59 3.63 18.28 12.21
N ASN A 60 3.46 17.16 12.92
CA ASN A 60 2.17 16.57 13.28
C ASN A 60 1.17 16.47 12.11
N PRO A 61 1.53 15.83 10.98
CA PRO A 61 0.64 15.66 9.83
C PRO A 61 -0.57 14.78 10.16
N THR A 62 -1.71 15.08 9.54
CA THR A 62 -2.96 14.31 9.67
C THR A 62 -2.88 12.92 9.03
N HIS A 63 -2.11 12.79 7.94
CA HIS A 63 -1.82 11.50 7.33
C HIS A 63 -0.39 11.46 6.79
N CYS A 64 0.27 10.31 6.93
CA CYS A 64 1.61 10.05 6.41
C CYS A 64 1.57 8.91 5.40
N PHE A 65 2.24 9.09 4.27
CA PHE A 65 2.37 8.10 3.21
C PHE A 65 3.79 8.07 2.67
N PHE A 66 4.17 6.97 2.05
CA PHE A 66 5.39 6.85 1.28
C PHE A 66 5.23 5.92 0.09
N SER A 67 6.10 6.05 -0.91
CA SER A 67 6.04 5.26 -2.15
C SER A 67 6.30 3.78 -1.91
N THR A 68 5.56 2.92 -2.60
CA THR A 68 5.94 1.51 -2.82
C THR A 68 7.06 1.41 -3.86
N ALA A 69 7.26 2.46 -4.65
CA ALA A 69 8.36 2.62 -5.59
C ALA A 69 9.67 3.04 -4.91
N TYR A 70 10.78 2.74 -5.57
CA TYR A 70 12.13 3.17 -5.26
C TYR A 70 12.63 4.10 -6.38
N TYR A 71 13.31 5.19 -6.02
CA TYR A 71 13.85 6.17 -6.95
C TYR A 71 15.29 6.53 -6.60
N THR A 72 16.07 6.91 -7.60
CA THR A 72 17.41 7.49 -7.38
C THR A 72 17.29 8.92 -6.85
N PHE A 73 16.31 9.69 -7.35
CA PHE A 73 15.99 11.04 -6.86
C PHE A 73 14.52 11.13 -6.44
N PRO A 74 14.17 10.70 -5.21
CA PRO A 74 12.76 10.62 -4.79
C PRO A 74 12.05 11.98 -4.73
N HIS A 75 12.79 13.08 -4.55
CA HIS A 75 12.25 14.44 -4.60
C HIS A 75 11.78 14.88 -6.01
N LEU A 76 12.07 14.08 -7.05
CA LEU A 76 11.59 14.28 -8.42
C LEU A 76 10.49 13.28 -8.81
N ALA A 77 10.06 12.41 -7.90
CA ALA A 77 9.06 11.39 -8.19
C ALA A 77 7.68 11.98 -8.55
N PRO A 78 6.88 11.30 -9.38
CA PRO A 78 7.18 10.11 -10.18
C PRO A 78 7.58 10.48 -11.62
N SER A 79 8.44 11.49 -11.81
CA SER A 79 8.89 11.87 -13.16
C SER A 79 10.00 10.96 -13.67
N GLU A 80 10.25 10.92 -14.99
CA GLU A 80 11.40 10.20 -15.57
C GLU A 80 12.73 10.60 -14.94
N ARG A 81 12.86 11.88 -14.56
CA ARG A 81 14.06 12.43 -13.90
C ARG A 81 14.30 11.87 -12.50
N SER A 82 13.33 11.18 -11.90
CA SER A 82 13.51 10.50 -10.62
C SER A 82 14.31 9.20 -10.72
N PHE A 83 14.46 8.64 -11.94
CA PHE A 83 15.05 7.34 -12.24
C PHE A 83 14.50 6.24 -11.33
N TRP A 84 13.36 5.68 -11.74
CA TRP A 84 12.68 4.57 -11.05
C TRP A 84 13.54 3.31 -11.04
N ASN A 85 13.68 2.70 -9.86
CA ASN A 85 14.56 1.56 -9.60
C ASN A 85 13.80 0.25 -9.28
N GLY A 86 12.47 0.28 -9.28
CA GLY A 86 11.62 -0.86 -8.89
C GLY A 86 10.48 -0.43 -7.98
N THR A 87 9.56 -1.35 -7.70
CA THR A 87 8.41 -1.13 -6.81
C THR A 87 8.08 -2.41 -6.06
N ASP A 88 7.80 -2.32 -4.76
CA ASP A 88 7.27 -3.47 -4.02
C ASP A 88 5.98 -3.99 -4.68
N LEU A 89 5.73 -5.29 -4.60
CA LEU A 89 4.43 -5.82 -5.01
C LEU A 89 3.45 -5.57 -3.86
N PHE A 90 2.48 -4.70 -4.09
CA PHE A 90 1.59 -4.14 -3.08
C PHE A 90 0.15 -4.50 -3.41
N PHE A 91 -0.61 -5.00 -2.44
CA PHE A 91 -2.03 -5.30 -2.58
C PHE A 91 -2.82 -4.51 -1.54
N ASP A 92 -3.96 -3.95 -1.95
CA ASP A 92 -4.86 -3.18 -1.08
C ASP A 92 -6.21 -3.87 -1.01
N PHE A 93 -6.67 -4.18 0.20
CA PHE A 93 -7.94 -4.84 0.46
C PHE A 93 -8.82 -3.89 1.27
N ASP A 94 -9.79 -3.21 0.64
CA ASP A 94 -10.71 -2.27 1.29
C ASP A 94 -12.13 -2.85 1.35
N SER A 95 -12.72 -2.88 2.55
CA SER A 95 -14.13 -3.14 2.72
C SER A 95 -14.75 -2.22 3.77
N LYS A 96 -15.59 -1.29 3.30
CA LYS A 96 -16.34 -0.37 4.18
C LYS A 96 -17.30 -1.09 5.13
N GLN A 97 -17.81 -2.27 4.73
CA GLN A 97 -18.87 -2.98 5.45
C GLN A 97 -18.39 -4.26 6.12
N ASN A 98 -17.32 -4.88 5.62
CA ASN A 98 -16.87 -6.19 6.10
C ASN A 98 -15.35 -6.27 6.24
N LEU A 99 -14.84 -5.65 7.31
CA LEU A 99 -13.40 -5.68 7.63
C LEU A 99 -12.89 -7.11 7.90
N LYS A 100 -13.75 -8.03 8.36
CA LYS A 100 -13.37 -9.45 8.55
C LYS A 100 -13.07 -10.14 7.23
N LEU A 101 -13.87 -9.86 6.20
CA LEU A 101 -13.63 -10.36 4.85
C LEU A 101 -12.34 -9.78 4.27
N ALA A 102 -12.13 -8.47 4.36
CA ALA A 102 -10.89 -7.83 3.91
C ALA A 102 -9.66 -8.43 4.59
N TYR A 103 -9.76 -8.74 5.89
CA TYR A 103 -8.71 -9.46 6.60
C TYR A 103 -8.49 -10.88 6.05
N ALA A 104 -9.56 -11.64 5.85
CA ALA A 104 -9.47 -13.02 5.36
C ALA A 104 -8.84 -13.10 3.96
N GLU A 105 -9.22 -12.21 3.04
CA GLU A 105 -8.67 -12.16 1.68
C GLU A 105 -7.22 -11.69 1.67
N ALA A 106 -6.88 -10.67 2.45
CA ALA A 106 -5.51 -10.23 2.60
C ALA A 106 -4.62 -11.33 3.20
N ARG A 107 -5.13 -12.07 4.20
CA ARG A 107 -4.43 -13.22 4.77
C ARG A 107 -4.25 -14.34 3.75
N PHE A 108 -5.29 -14.64 2.96
CA PHE A 108 -5.20 -15.62 1.88
C PHE A 108 -4.08 -15.25 0.89
N VAL A 109 -4.05 -14.01 0.40
CA VAL A 109 -2.99 -13.58 -0.53
C VAL A 109 -1.62 -13.61 0.13
N TYR A 110 -1.49 -13.19 1.39
CA TYR A 110 -0.23 -13.31 2.14
C TYR A 110 0.26 -14.77 2.19
N ASP A 111 -0.59 -15.68 2.66
CA ASP A 111 -0.24 -17.10 2.80
C ASP A 111 0.03 -17.72 1.41
N TYR A 112 -0.70 -17.31 0.37
CA TYR A 112 -0.49 -17.78 -1.01
C TYR A 112 0.85 -17.34 -1.60
N LEU A 113 1.23 -16.07 -1.41
CA LEU A 113 2.53 -15.55 -1.83
C LEU A 113 3.68 -16.26 -1.12
N GLN A 114 3.49 -16.58 0.17
CA GLN A 114 4.46 -17.30 0.97
C GLN A 114 4.60 -18.76 0.51
N ASP A 115 3.50 -19.49 0.45
CA ASP A 115 3.53 -20.94 0.29
C ASP A 115 3.73 -21.38 -1.17
N TYR A 116 3.11 -20.70 -2.13
CA TYR A 116 3.13 -21.10 -3.54
C TYR A 116 4.20 -20.37 -4.35
N PHE A 117 4.39 -19.07 -4.09
CA PHE A 117 5.42 -18.29 -4.77
C PHE A 117 6.75 -18.25 -4.00
N ALA A 118 6.82 -18.84 -2.81
CA ALA A 118 8.02 -18.89 -1.97
C ALA A 118 8.61 -17.50 -1.64
N ILE A 119 7.77 -16.46 -1.65
CA ILE A 119 8.18 -15.10 -1.25
C ILE A 119 8.29 -15.09 0.27
N ASP A 120 9.50 -14.92 0.78
CA ASP A 120 9.81 -15.00 2.21
C ASP A 120 10.02 -13.62 2.87
N ASP A 121 9.94 -12.53 2.10
CA ASP A 121 9.99 -11.15 2.61
C ASP A 121 8.63 -10.46 2.38
N LEU A 122 7.73 -10.61 3.38
CA LEU A 122 6.32 -10.18 3.33
C LEU A 122 5.88 -9.43 4.60
N GLU A 123 5.01 -8.44 4.41
CA GLU A 123 4.26 -7.78 5.50
C GLU A 123 2.77 -7.73 5.21
N MET A 124 1.95 -7.95 6.24
CA MET A 124 0.52 -7.65 6.25
C MET A 124 0.26 -6.52 7.24
N ILE A 125 -0.50 -5.52 6.82
CA ILE A 125 -0.66 -4.25 7.53
C ILE A 125 -2.15 -3.92 7.64
N PHE A 126 -2.62 -3.57 8.83
CA PHE A 126 -3.91 -2.90 8.97
C PHE A 126 -3.77 -1.42 8.56
N SER A 127 -4.58 -0.96 7.60
CA SER A 127 -4.45 0.37 6.99
C SER A 127 -4.84 1.53 7.93
N GLY A 128 -5.31 1.22 9.14
CA GLY A 128 -5.81 2.20 10.10
C GLY A 128 -7.23 2.67 9.78
N SER A 129 -7.94 2.06 8.83
CA SER A 129 -9.36 2.39 8.63
C SER A 129 -10.17 1.19 8.15
N LYS A 130 -10.22 0.94 6.85
CA LYS A 130 -11.25 0.08 6.25
C LYS A 130 -10.71 -1.20 5.63
N GLY A 131 -9.41 -1.44 5.80
CA GLY A 131 -8.75 -2.42 4.99
C GLY A 131 -7.39 -2.86 5.50
N TYR A 132 -6.78 -3.72 4.69
CA TYR A 132 -5.48 -4.30 4.94
C TYR A 132 -4.63 -4.17 3.70
N HIS A 133 -3.33 -4.06 3.91
CA HIS A 133 -2.35 -4.11 2.83
C HIS A 133 -1.52 -5.38 2.96
N VAL A 134 -1.16 -5.99 1.84
CA VAL A 134 -0.13 -7.02 1.76
C VAL A 134 1.00 -6.46 0.92
N ILE A 135 2.24 -6.56 1.41
CA ILE A 135 3.43 -6.08 0.71
C ILE A 135 4.41 -7.24 0.60
N ALA A 136 4.85 -7.50 -0.63
CA ALA A 136 5.93 -8.41 -0.93
C ALA A 136 7.16 -7.61 -1.37
N TYR A 137 8.21 -7.65 -0.55
CA TYR A 137 9.44 -6.93 -0.78
C TYR A 137 10.48 -7.73 -1.55
N GLY A 138 10.42 -9.07 -1.51
CA GLY A 138 11.34 -9.93 -2.24
C GLY A 138 11.57 -11.32 -1.64
N TYR A 139 12.77 -11.83 -1.90
CA TYR A 139 13.30 -13.11 -1.47
C TYR A 139 14.63 -12.87 -0.73
N HIS A 140 14.72 -13.25 0.54
CA HIS A 140 15.88 -13.02 1.41
C HIS A 140 17.19 -13.56 0.82
N ASN A 141 17.15 -14.78 0.28
CA ASN A 141 18.32 -15.47 -0.26
C ASN A 141 18.38 -15.48 -1.79
N ASN A 142 17.54 -14.67 -2.46
CA ASN A 142 17.53 -14.61 -3.92
C ASN A 142 17.37 -13.18 -4.44
N PRO A 143 18.45 -12.36 -4.39
CA PRO A 143 18.39 -10.96 -4.82
C PRO A 143 18.00 -10.78 -6.29
N ARG A 144 18.30 -11.76 -7.16
CA ARG A 144 17.90 -11.73 -8.57
C ARG A 144 16.39 -11.86 -8.73
N LEU A 145 15.74 -12.74 -7.97
CA LEU A 145 14.27 -12.83 -7.98
C LEU A 145 13.64 -11.60 -7.31
N THR A 146 14.24 -11.06 -6.25
CA THR A 146 13.81 -9.79 -5.65
C THR A 146 13.82 -8.66 -6.67
N GLU A 147 14.89 -8.54 -7.46
CA GLU A 147 14.99 -7.54 -8.51
C GLU A 147 13.92 -7.73 -9.58
N LYS A 148 13.70 -8.96 -10.05
CA LYS A 148 12.64 -9.27 -11.01
C LYS A 148 11.24 -8.92 -10.48
N LEU A 149 10.93 -9.31 -9.24
CA LEU A 149 9.67 -8.99 -8.58
C LEU A 149 9.44 -7.47 -8.54
N ARG A 150 10.47 -6.70 -8.18
CA ARG A 150 10.37 -5.24 -8.11
C ARG A 150 10.22 -4.58 -9.48
N LYS A 151 10.77 -5.20 -10.53
CA LYS A 151 10.75 -4.70 -11.90
C LYS A 151 9.54 -5.12 -12.72
N LEU A 152 8.59 -5.87 -12.14
CA LEU A 152 7.32 -6.19 -12.79
C LEU A 152 6.65 -4.91 -13.31
N SER A 153 6.35 -4.92 -14.60
CA SER A 153 5.66 -3.84 -15.31
C SER A 153 4.21 -3.71 -14.88
N THR A 154 3.58 -2.59 -15.24
CA THR A 154 2.14 -2.37 -15.08
C THR A 154 1.30 -3.51 -15.68
N GLN A 155 1.71 -4.04 -16.84
CA GLN A 155 1.02 -5.15 -17.49
C GLN A 155 1.18 -6.46 -16.71
N GLU A 156 2.40 -6.82 -16.31
CA GLU A 156 2.62 -8.04 -15.53
C GLU A 156 1.93 -8.00 -14.16
N ARG A 157 1.88 -6.82 -13.52
CA ARG A 157 1.10 -6.62 -12.29
C ARG A 157 -0.40 -6.78 -12.52
N ARG A 158 -0.91 -6.38 -13.70
CA ARG A 158 -2.30 -6.63 -14.07
C ARG A 158 -2.57 -8.12 -14.21
N GLU A 159 -1.67 -8.90 -14.81
CA GLU A 159 -1.82 -10.35 -14.88
C GLU A 159 -1.88 -11.00 -13.49
N ILE A 160 -1.10 -10.51 -12.52
CA ILE A 160 -1.15 -10.98 -11.13
C ILE A 160 -2.51 -10.68 -10.48
N VAL A 161 -3.04 -9.47 -10.69
CA VAL A 161 -4.39 -9.13 -10.22
C VAL A 161 -5.44 -10.01 -10.89
N ASP A 162 -5.32 -10.22 -12.19
CA ASP A 162 -6.26 -11.02 -12.97
C ASP A 162 -6.24 -12.49 -12.56
N TYR A 163 -5.07 -12.99 -12.15
CA TYR A 163 -4.88 -14.30 -11.55
C TYR A 163 -5.67 -14.43 -10.24
N PHE A 164 -5.48 -13.51 -9.29
CA PHE A 164 -6.25 -13.51 -8.04
C PHE A 164 -7.74 -13.20 -8.24
N ALA A 165 -8.07 -12.50 -9.33
CA ALA A 165 -9.43 -12.26 -9.76
C ALA A 165 -10.03 -13.41 -10.59
N LEU A 166 -9.39 -14.58 -10.66
CA LEU A 166 -9.82 -15.76 -11.43
C LEU A 166 -10.34 -15.43 -12.84
N ARG A 167 -9.79 -14.41 -13.50
CA ARG A 167 -10.22 -14.03 -14.87
C ARG A 167 -9.94 -15.12 -15.90
N TYR A 168 -9.10 -16.09 -15.56
CA TYR A 168 -8.79 -17.27 -16.38
C TYR A 168 -9.61 -18.52 -16.02
N ALA A 169 -10.54 -18.44 -15.06
CA ALA A 169 -11.46 -19.54 -14.76
C ALA A 169 -12.31 -19.89 -16.01
N PRO A 170 -12.83 -21.12 -16.15
CA PRO A 170 -13.72 -21.50 -17.24
C PRO A 170 -14.88 -20.51 -17.41
N GLU A 171 -15.37 -20.32 -18.65
CA GLU A 171 -16.42 -19.33 -18.96
C GLU A 171 -17.71 -19.52 -18.14
N GLU A 172 -18.02 -20.75 -17.76
CA GLU A 172 -19.18 -21.08 -16.94
C GLU A 172 -19.06 -20.56 -15.50
N GLU A 173 -17.85 -20.59 -14.93
CA GLU A 173 -17.54 -20.00 -13.62
C GLU A 173 -17.49 -18.46 -13.73
N ARG A 174 -16.93 -17.91 -14.83
CA ARG A 174 -16.85 -16.46 -15.09
C ARG A 174 -18.20 -15.77 -15.23
N LYS A 175 -19.18 -16.41 -15.88
CA LYS A 175 -20.53 -15.86 -16.09
C LYS A 175 -21.28 -15.55 -14.79
N GLU A 176 -20.93 -16.20 -13.69
CA GLU A 176 -21.48 -15.88 -12.37
C GLU A 176 -20.80 -14.66 -11.73
N TYR A 177 -19.49 -14.48 -11.95
CA TYR A 177 -18.70 -13.34 -11.47
C TYR A 177 -18.99 -12.03 -12.22
N ASP A 178 -19.08 -12.08 -13.56
CA ASP A 178 -19.33 -10.90 -14.41
C ASP A 178 -20.72 -10.29 -14.17
N LYS A 179 -21.73 -11.11 -13.87
CA LYS A 179 -23.09 -10.63 -13.55
C LYS A 179 -23.15 -9.79 -12.27
N ARG A 180 -22.11 -9.82 -11.42
CA ARG A 180 -22.06 -9.12 -10.13
C ARG A 180 -20.99 -8.04 -10.03
N ASN A 181 -20.23 -7.75 -11.10
CA ASN A 181 -19.03 -6.89 -11.06
C ASN A 181 -18.06 -7.34 -9.94
N PHE A 182 -17.84 -8.64 -9.81
CA PHE A 182 -17.15 -9.23 -8.65
C PHE A 182 -15.78 -9.76 -9.06
N THR A 183 -14.72 -9.24 -8.46
CA THR A 183 -13.47 -9.99 -8.31
C THR A 183 -13.72 -11.13 -7.31
N PRO A 184 -13.25 -12.37 -7.54
CA PRO A 184 -13.28 -13.48 -6.59
C PRO A 184 -12.74 -13.14 -5.20
N LEU A 185 -11.78 -12.21 -5.16
CA LEU A 185 -11.43 -11.46 -3.95
C LEU A 185 -12.20 -10.13 -3.97
N LEU A 186 -13.22 -10.03 -3.14
CA LEU A 186 -14.27 -9.01 -3.22
C LEU A 186 -13.77 -7.64 -2.78
N THR A 187 -12.68 -7.64 -2.01
CA THR A 187 -12.13 -6.47 -1.35
C THR A 187 -10.82 -6.01 -1.96
N LEU A 188 -10.20 -6.82 -2.84
CA LEU A 188 -8.97 -6.46 -3.54
C LEU A 188 -9.24 -5.29 -4.51
N ASP A 189 -8.62 -4.14 -4.24
CA ASP A 189 -8.54 -3.04 -5.20
C ASP A 189 -7.41 -3.36 -6.20
N PRO A 190 -7.72 -3.48 -7.50
CA PRO A 190 -6.72 -3.78 -8.51
C PRO A 190 -5.74 -2.62 -8.74
N GLU A 191 -6.22 -1.37 -8.73
CA GLU A 191 -5.45 -0.21 -9.17
C GLU A 191 -4.15 0.01 -8.36
N PRO A 192 -4.15 -0.11 -7.02
CA PRO A 192 -2.94 0.02 -6.21
C PRO A 192 -1.87 -1.03 -6.52
N THR A 193 -2.29 -2.22 -6.97
CA THR A 193 -1.37 -3.32 -7.31
C THR A 193 -0.69 -3.08 -8.66
N ILE A 194 -1.44 -2.55 -9.63
CA ILE A 194 -0.94 -2.22 -10.97
C ILE A 194 -0.07 -0.96 -10.99
N ASP A 195 -0.38 0.03 -10.14
CA ASP A 195 0.33 1.30 -10.07
C ASP A 195 1.76 1.15 -9.52
N ILE A 196 2.74 1.20 -10.43
CA ILE A 196 4.16 1.12 -10.08
C ILE A 196 4.68 2.36 -9.33
N HIS A 197 3.90 3.43 -9.20
CA HIS A 197 4.26 4.65 -8.49
C HIS A 197 3.37 4.91 -7.26
N ARG A 198 2.64 3.88 -6.80
CA ARG A 198 1.70 3.97 -5.69
C ARG A 198 2.37 4.50 -4.42
N ILE A 199 1.64 5.32 -3.66
CA ILE A 199 1.99 5.65 -2.27
C ILE A 199 1.07 4.89 -1.32
N ARG A 200 1.63 4.36 -0.24
CA ARG A 200 0.90 3.62 0.81
C ARG A 200 1.04 4.32 2.16
N ARG A 201 0.10 4.08 3.06
CA ARG A 201 0.12 4.67 4.41
C ARG A 201 1.32 4.15 5.19
N LEU A 202 1.99 5.06 5.91
CA LEU A 202 3.13 4.75 6.77
C LEU A 202 2.63 4.05 8.06
N PRO A 203 3.04 2.80 8.34
CA PRO A 203 2.76 2.16 9.62
C PRO A 203 3.37 2.93 10.79
N GLY A 204 2.77 2.80 11.98
CA GLY A 204 3.09 3.62 13.14
C GLY A 204 2.44 5.01 13.12
N THR A 205 1.74 5.39 12.04
CA THR A 205 1.00 6.67 11.97
C THR A 205 -0.50 6.49 12.10
N VAL A 206 -1.18 7.51 12.64
CA VAL A 206 -2.62 7.52 12.82
C VAL A 206 -3.33 7.91 11.52
N HIS A 207 -4.41 7.22 11.21
CA HIS A 207 -5.32 7.61 10.14
C HIS A 207 -6.25 8.72 10.65
N GLY A 208 -5.98 9.97 10.27
CA GLY A 208 -6.75 11.14 10.73
C GLY A 208 -8.27 11.15 10.51
N GLY A 209 -8.84 10.25 9.68
CA GLY A 209 -10.29 10.12 9.52
C GLY A 209 -10.96 9.12 10.48
N SER A 210 -10.19 8.19 11.04
CA SER A 210 -10.70 7.11 11.93
C SER A 210 -10.13 7.22 13.34
N GLY A 211 -8.98 7.88 13.51
CA GLY A 211 -8.24 7.90 14.76
C GLY A 211 -7.43 6.62 15.03
N GLU A 212 -7.55 5.62 14.17
CA GLU A 212 -6.90 4.32 14.34
C GLU A 212 -5.47 4.31 13.78
N MET A 213 -4.61 3.52 14.41
CA MET A 213 -3.21 3.38 14.01
C MET A 213 -3.05 2.42 12.83
N CYS A 214 -2.33 2.84 11.81
CA CYS A 214 -1.81 1.96 10.77
C CYS A 214 -0.73 1.07 11.38
N LYS A 215 -0.88 -0.24 11.38
CA LYS A 215 0.04 -1.15 12.10
C LYS A 215 0.33 -2.41 11.32
N VAL A 216 1.57 -2.87 11.40
CA VAL A 216 1.96 -4.21 10.93
C VAL A 216 1.26 -5.23 11.84
N ILE A 217 0.61 -6.21 11.23
CA ILE A 217 -0.11 -7.28 11.94
C ILE A 217 0.51 -8.66 11.71
N ARG A 218 1.27 -8.82 10.62
CA ARG A 218 2.06 -10.01 10.33
C ARG A 218 3.28 -9.62 9.51
N SER A 219 4.39 -10.28 9.78
CA SER A 219 5.69 -10.08 9.12
C SER A 219 6.39 -11.44 9.08
N THR A 220 7.18 -11.70 8.04
CA THR A 220 8.12 -12.83 8.01
C THR A 220 9.45 -12.53 8.73
N PHE A 221 9.68 -11.25 9.08
CA PHE A 221 10.75 -10.78 9.96
C PHE A 221 10.31 -10.86 11.42
#